data_AF-H9GXN3-F1
#
_entry.id   AF-H9GXN3-F1
#
_cell.length_a   1.000
_cell.length_b   1.000
_cell.length_c   1.000
_cell.angle_alpha   90.00
_cell.angle_beta   90.00
_cell.angle_gamma   90.00
#
_symmetry.space_group_name_H-M   'P 1'
#
loop_
_entity.id
_entity.type
_entity.pdbx_description
1 polymer ?
#
loop_
_entity_poly.entity_id
_entity_poly.type
_entity_poly.pdbx_seq_one_letter_code
_entity_poly.pdbx_strand_id
1 'polypeptide(L)'
;MPQYILTNLSAACLGFISLFSRIKSARTITYSQFREALAELARKRFKEKSSEDAAEEVYKMIEGKSPVIAGVTRAVASPTVSRLTDTSKFTGSHKERFDETGRGKGKAGRVEQLDTSGYVSGYKHAGSYEKKTQKPPQKPL
;
A
#
# COMPACT_ATOMS: atom_id res chain seq x y z
N MET A 1 3.10 -28.60 27.47
CA MET A 1 2.68 -28.76 26.07
C MET A 1 1.70 -27.71 25.48
N PRO A 2 1.32 -26.56 26.09
CA PRO A 2 0.35 -25.66 25.45
C PRO A 2 0.95 -24.46 24.67
N GLN A 3 2.22 -24.49 24.25
CA GLN A 3 2.83 -23.37 23.51
C GLN A 3 2.67 -23.43 21.98
N TYR A 4 2.24 -24.55 21.38
CA TYR A 4 2.20 -24.73 19.92
C TYR A 4 0.97 -24.14 19.20
N ILE A 5 -0.08 -23.73 19.93
CA ILE A 5 -1.35 -23.32 19.31
C ILE A 5 -1.36 -21.83 18.96
N LEU A 6 -0.60 -20.99 19.67
CA LEU A 6 -0.66 -19.53 19.48
C LEU A 6 0.25 -18.99 18.34
N THR A 7 1.33 -19.70 18.00
CA THR A 7 2.29 -19.23 16.97
C THR A 7 1.78 -19.40 15.53
N ASN A 8 0.76 -20.24 15.32
CA ASN A 8 0.28 -20.54 13.98
C ASN A 8 -0.73 -19.51 13.43
N LEU A 9 -1.33 -18.66 14.28
CA LEU A 9 -2.39 -17.76 13.83
C LEU A 9 -1.85 -16.53 13.07
N SER A 10 -0.66 -16.01 13.40
CA SER A 10 -0.09 -14.86 12.67
C SER A 10 0.50 -15.27 11.31
N ALA A 11 1.12 -16.45 11.22
CA ALA A 11 1.60 -17.00 9.95
C ALA A 11 0.44 -17.38 9.01
N ALA A 12 -0.70 -17.80 9.55
CA ALA A 12 -1.87 -18.17 8.75
C ALA A 12 -2.44 -16.99 7.94
N CYS A 13 -2.43 -15.77 8.49
CA CYS A 13 -3.01 -14.62 7.80
C CYS A 13 -2.14 -14.17 6.60
N LEU A 14 -0.83 -14.07 6.79
CA LEU A 14 0.11 -13.78 5.70
C LEU A 14 0.12 -14.89 4.65
N GLY A 15 0.08 -16.15 5.08
CA GLY A 15 -0.03 -17.30 4.18
C GLY A 15 -1.31 -17.28 3.35
N PHE A 16 -2.44 -16.89 3.95
CA PHE A 16 -3.74 -16.78 3.27
C PHE A 16 -3.72 -15.68 2.20
N ILE A 17 -3.22 -14.48 2.53
CA ILE A 17 -3.13 -13.36 1.57
C ILE A 17 -2.20 -13.71 0.41
N SER A 18 -1.04 -14.30 0.70
CA SER A 18 -0.08 -14.73 -0.34
C SER A 18 -0.69 -15.76 -1.29
N LEU A 19 -1.46 -16.72 -0.78
CA LEU A 19 -2.14 -17.74 -1.59
C LEU A 19 -3.07 -17.11 -2.62
N PHE A 20 -3.95 -16.19 -2.18
CA PHE A 20 -4.90 -15.52 -3.06
C PHE A 20 -4.24 -14.56 -4.03
N SER A 21 -3.11 -13.94 -3.66
CA SER A 21 -2.32 -13.12 -4.58
C SER A 21 -1.63 -13.95 -5.65
N ARG A 22 -1.31 -15.22 -5.37
CA ARG A 22 -0.61 -16.12 -6.31
C ARG A 22 -1.56 -16.75 -7.33
N ILE A 23 -2.77 -17.08 -6.91
CA ILE A 23 -3.81 -17.69 -7.76
C ILE A 23 -4.40 -16.69 -8.76
N LYS A 24 -4.04 -15.40 -8.66
CA LYS A 24 -4.88 -14.33 -9.16
C LYS A 24 -4.09 -13.11 -9.63
N SER A 25 -4.37 -12.62 -10.83
CA SER A 25 -3.87 -11.31 -11.31
C SER A 25 -4.90 -10.17 -11.15
N ALA A 26 -6.08 -10.47 -10.60
CA ALA A 26 -7.24 -9.58 -10.58
C ALA A 26 -7.77 -9.31 -9.16
N ARG A 27 -8.61 -8.28 -9.02
CA ARG A 27 -9.17 -7.84 -7.72
C ARG A 27 -10.10 -8.90 -7.08
N THR A 28 -10.88 -9.64 -7.86
CA THR A 28 -11.94 -10.58 -7.39
C THR A 28 -11.74 -12.01 -7.91
N ILE A 29 -12.02 -13.04 -7.07
CA ILE A 29 -11.71 -14.45 -7.37
C ILE A 29 -12.99 -15.11 -7.84
N THR A 30 -12.87 -16.08 -8.74
CA THR A 30 -13.97 -16.99 -9.06
C THR A 30 -14.08 -18.08 -7.99
N TYR A 31 -15.24 -18.73 -7.94
CA TYR A 31 -15.47 -19.83 -7.00
C TYR A 31 -14.53 -21.02 -7.22
N SER A 32 -14.16 -21.31 -8.48
CA SER A 32 -13.18 -22.34 -8.81
C SER A 32 -11.79 -22.04 -8.22
N GLN A 33 -11.32 -20.80 -8.38
CA GLN A 33 -10.07 -20.33 -7.76
C GLN A 33 -10.13 -20.36 -6.23
N PHE A 34 -11.29 -20.05 -5.65
CA PHE A 34 -11.50 -20.13 -4.21
C PHE A 34 -11.37 -21.57 -3.69
N ARG A 35 -11.99 -22.54 -4.37
CA ARG A 35 -11.86 -23.98 -4.09
C ARG A 35 -10.39 -24.45 -4.15
N GLU A 36 -9.67 -24.02 -5.18
CA GLU A 36 -8.27 -24.37 -5.38
C GLU A 36 -7.37 -23.79 -4.27
N ALA A 37 -7.63 -22.54 -3.89
CA ALA A 37 -6.97 -21.90 -2.75
C ALA A 37 -7.24 -22.66 -1.44
N LEU A 38 -8.49 -23.07 -1.18
CA LEU A 38 -8.82 -23.85 0.01
C LEU A 38 -8.11 -25.21 0.03
N ALA A 39 -7.96 -25.88 -1.12
CA ALA A 39 -7.21 -27.13 -1.21
C ALA A 39 -5.71 -26.94 -0.93
N GLU A 40 -5.10 -25.86 -1.43
CA GLU A 40 -3.70 -25.55 -1.14
C GLU A 40 -3.51 -25.19 0.34
N LEU A 41 -4.49 -24.50 0.95
CA LEU A 41 -4.49 -24.18 2.37
C LEU A 41 -4.67 -25.42 3.24
N ALA A 42 -5.57 -26.32 2.86
CA ALA A 42 -5.84 -27.59 3.52
C ALA A 42 -4.57 -28.43 3.66
N ARG A 43 -3.80 -28.58 2.58
CA ARG A 43 -2.50 -29.31 2.59
C ARG A 43 -1.46 -28.66 3.50
N LYS A 44 -1.45 -27.33 3.63
CA LYS A 44 -0.54 -26.61 4.53
C LYS A 44 -0.95 -26.73 6.00
N ARG A 45 -2.25 -26.78 6.27
CA ARG A 45 -2.84 -26.89 7.62
C ARG A 45 -2.82 -28.31 8.16
N PHE A 46 -3.17 -29.29 7.33
CA PHE A 46 -3.29 -30.70 7.67
C PHE A 46 -2.24 -31.50 6.91
N LYS A 47 -0.98 -31.38 7.33
CA LYS A 47 0.15 -32.07 6.68
C LYS A 47 0.10 -33.59 6.83
N GLU A 48 -0.69 -34.09 7.76
CA GLU A 48 -0.73 -35.50 8.17
C GLU A 48 -1.92 -36.27 7.57
N LYS A 49 -2.79 -35.59 6.81
CA LYS A 49 -3.99 -36.19 6.20
C LYS A 49 -3.86 -36.28 4.68
N SER A 50 -4.67 -37.15 4.07
CA SER A 50 -4.81 -37.20 2.62
C SER A 50 -5.32 -35.86 2.09
N SER A 51 -4.99 -35.53 0.83
CA SER A 51 -5.37 -34.24 0.23
C SER A 51 -6.88 -34.02 0.20
N GLU A 52 -7.67 -35.09 0.09
CA GLU A 52 -9.13 -35.04 0.03
C GLU A 52 -9.73 -34.83 1.42
N ASP A 53 -9.30 -35.62 2.42
CA ASP A 53 -9.76 -35.48 3.81
C ASP A 53 -9.44 -34.09 4.37
N ALA A 54 -8.24 -33.58 4.09
CA ALA A 54 -7.83 -32.25 4.51
C ALA A 54 -8.77 -31.16 3.95
N ALA A 55 -9.20 -31.31 2.69
CA ALA A 55 -10.08 -30.34 2.05
C ALA A 55 -11.50 -30.39 2.64
N GLU A 56 -12.05 -31.58 2.88
CA GLU A 56 -13.34 -31.74 3.56
C GLU A 56 -13.36 -31.12 4.95
N GLU A 57 -12.26 -31.26 5.70
CA GLU A 57 -12.16 -30.69 7.04
C GLU A 57 -12.14 -29.16 7.00
N VAL A 58 -11.48 -28.57 5.99
CA VAL A 58 -11.57 -27.14 5.73
C VAL A 58 -12.99 -26.72 5.34
N TYR A 59 -13.69 -27.49 4.51
CA TYR A 59 -15.08 -27.18 4.15
C TYR A 59 -16.01 -27.22 5.36
N LYS A 60 -15.93 -28.27 6.20
CA LYS A 60 -16.69 -28.34 7.46
C LYS A 60 -16.39 -27.18 8.40
N MET A 61 -15.17 -26.67 8.38
CA MET A 61 -14.81 -25.48 9.16
C MET A 61 -15.38 -24.18 8.58
N ILE A 62 -15.77 -24.12 7.31
CA ILE A 62 -16.32 -22.91 6.68
C ILE A 62 -17.85 -22.96 6.62
N GLU A 63 -18.40 -24.16 6.45
CA GLU A 63 -19.83 -24.38 6.33
C GLU A 63 -20.60 -23.85 7.55
N GLY A 64 -21.69 -23.13 7.29
CA GLY A 64 -22.51 -22.49 8.33
C GLY A 64 -21.89 -21.24 8.97
N LYS A 65 -20.65 -20.85 8.64
CA LYS A 65 -20.03 -19.63 9.17
C LYS A 65 -20.26 -18.45 8.23
N SER A 66 -20.96 -17.45 8.72
CA SER A 66 -21.05 -16.14 8.09
C SER A 66 -19.81 -15.29 8.41
N PRO A 67 -19.36 -14.40 7.50
CA PRO A 67 -18.25 -13.50 7.76
C PRO A 67 -18.64 -12.51 8.87
N VAL A 68 -18.19 -12.77 10.09
CA VAL A 68 -18.41 -11.89 11.24
C VAL A 68 -17.11 -11.13 11.54
N ILE A 69 -17.19 -9.81 11.49
CA ILE A 69 -16.09 -8.93 11.96
C ILE A 69 -16.21 -8.87 13.50
N ALA A 70 -15.58 -9.82 14.18
CA ALA A 70 -15.53 -9.86 15.65
C ALA A 70 -14.20 -9.30 16.16
N GLY A 71 -14.24 -8.36 17.11
CA GLY A 71 -13.05 -7.85 17.80
C GLY A 71 -12.16 -6.89 17.00
N VAL A 72 -12.59 -6.47 15.81
CA VAL A 72 -11.83 -5.53 14.97
C VAL A 72 -12.52 -4.16 14.96
N THR A 73 -11.75 -3.08 15.06
CA THR A 73 -12.25 -1.71 14.89
C THR A 73 -12.93 -1.62 13.52
N ARG A 74 -14.25 -1.35 13.51
CA ARG A 74 -14.99 -1.13 12.25
C ARG A 74 -14.27 -0.05 11.45
N ALA A 75 -14.05 -0.28 10.16
CA ALA A 75 -13.60 0.78 9.27
C ALA A 75 -14.66 1.88 9.25
N VAL A 76 -14.38 3.00 9.92
CA VAL A 76 -15.27 4.16 9.96
C VAL A 76 -15.01 4.99 8.71
N ALA A 77 -15.72 4.68 7.62
CA ALA A 77 -15.84 5.58 6.47
C ALA A 77 -16.86 6.68 6.79
N SER A 78 -16.51 7.54 7.75
CA SER A 78 -17.34 8.70 8.09
C SER A 78 -17.04 9.85 7.13
N PRO A 79 -18.05 10.54 6.58
CA PRO A 79 -17.82 11.75 5.78
C PRO A 79 -17.07 12.81 6.58
N THR A 80 -17.23 12.85 7.91
CA THR A 80 -16.49 13.74 8.79
C THR A 80 -15.01 13.41 8.81
N VAL A 81 -14.65 12.13 8.92
CA VAL A 81 -13.23 11.71 8.89
C VAL A 81 -12.63 12.02 7.53
N SER A 82 -13.35 11.74 6.44
CA SER A 82 -12.89 12.08 5.08
C SER A 82 -12.55 13.56 4.92
N ARG A 83 -13.36 14.48 5.48
CA ARG A 83 -13.07 15.92 5.42
C ARG A 83 -11.87 16.31 6.28
N LEU A 84 -11.67 15.65 7.43
CA LEU A 84 -10.58 15.95 8.36
C LEU A 84 -9.23 15.39 7.86
N THR A 85 -9.25 14.34 7.04
CA THR A 85 -8.05 13.68 6.52
C THR A 85 -7.75 14.00 5.05
N ASP A 86 -8.52 14.88 4.42
CA ASP A 86 -8.29 15.29 3.03
C ASP A 86 -7.09 16.24 2.93
N THR A 87 -5.99 15.72 2.41
CA THR A 87 -4.73 16.45 2.32
C THR A 87 -4.74 17.55 1.26
N SER A 88 -5.70 17.52 0.33
CA SER A 88 -5.89 18.61 -0.64
C SER A 88 -6.36 19.90 0.03
N LYS A 89 -6.96 19.80 1.22
CA LYS A 89 -7.46 20.93 2.01
C LYS A 89 -6.42 21.47 2.99
N PHE A 90 -5.26 20.83 3.13
CA PHE A 90 -4.21 21.30 4.03
C PHE A 90 -3.56 22.57 3.48
N THR A 91 -3.41 23.56 4.36
CA THR A 91 -2.82 24.87 4.05
C THR A 91 -1.63 25.15 4.94
N GLY A 92 -0.82 26.14 4.56
CA GLY A 92 0.38 26.54 5.30
C GLY A 92 1.37 25.39 5.51
N SER A 93 2.00 25.35 6.69
CA SER A 93 3.02 24.37 7.04
C SER A 93 2.52 22.92 7.08
N HIS A 94 1.21 22.69 7.16
CA HIS A 94 0.65 21.34 7.11
C HIS A 94 0.74 20.73 5.70
N LYS A 95 0.66 21.57 4.65
CA LYS A 95 0.80 21.15 3.25
C LYS A 95 2.22 20.68 2.93
N GLU A 96 3.23 21.28 3.56
CA GLU A 96 4.61 20.86 3.35
C GLU A 96 4.90 19.48 3.95
N ARG A 97 4.16 19.07 4.98
CA ARG A 97 4.41 17.79 5.68
C ARG A 97 3.92 16.55 4.92
N PHE A 98 2.94 16.69 4.03
CA PHE A 98 2.28 15.57 3.34
C PHE A 98 2.34 15.73 1.82
N ASP A 99 2.33 14.61 1.11
CA ASP A 99 2.13 14.55 -0.34
C ASP A 99 0.63 14.58 -0.69
N GLU A 100 0.33 14.67 -1.98
CA GLU A 100 -1.05 14.70 -2.50
C GLU A 100 -1.81 13.39 -2.21
N THR A 101 -1.11 12.29 -1.94
CA THR A 101 -1.71 11.01 -1.54
C THR A 101 -1.98 10.91 -0.03
N GLY A 102 -1.56 11.92 0.73
CA GLY A 102 -1.66 11.99 2.18
C GLY A 102 -0.58 11.25 2.95
N ARG A 103 0.46 10.77 2.27
CA ARG A 103 1.65 10.23 2.94
C ARG A 103 2.55 11.36 3.39
N GLY A 104 3.17 11.19 4.55
CA GLY A 104 4.13 12.18 5.05
C GLY A 104 5.38 12.23 4.16
N LYS A 105 5.83 13.42 3.77
CA LYS A 105 7.09 13.65 3.01
C LYS A 105 8.36 13.42 3.85
N GLY A 106 8.23 12.88 5.06
CA GLY A 106 9.35 12.63 5.97
C GLY A 106 10.09 13.92 6.35
N LYS A 107 11.42 13.90 6.28
CA LYS A 107 12.29 15.05 6.63
C LYS A 107 12.13 16.21 5.65
N ALA A 108 11.94 15.92 4.35
CA ALA A 108 11.79 16.95 3.32
C ALA A 108 10.56 17.85 3.54
N GLY A 109 9.51 17.31 4.17
CA GLY A 109 8.32 18.08 4.51
C GLY A 109 8.38 18.82 5.85
N ARG A 110 9.48 18.71 6.59
CA ARG A 110 9.67 19.37 7.90
C ARG A 110 10.86 20.30 7.95
N VAL A 111 11.77 20.19 6.98
CA VAL A 111 13.02 20.94 6.92
C VAL A 111 13.09 21.58 5.54
N GLU A 112 13.13 22.92 5.49
CA GLU A 112 13.49 23.62 4.27
C GLU A 112 14.92 23.23 3.89
N GLN A 113 15.08 22.48 2.80
CA GLN A 113 16.38 22.31 2.18
C GLN A 113 16.69 23.62 1.45
N LEU A 114 17.48 24.46 2.10
CA LEU A 114 18.05 25.65 1.46
C LEU A 114 19.00 25.18 0.36
N ASP A 115 18.88 25.79 -0.82
CA ASP A 115 19.81 25.53 -1.91
C ASP A 115 21.18 26.10 -1.54
N THR A 116 22.14 25.21 -1.25
CA THR A 116 23.52 25.58 -0.92
C THR A 116 24.34 25.98 -2.16
N SER A 117 23.73 26.09 -3.35
CA SER A 117 24.41 26.52 -4.59
C SER A 117 24.98 27.94 -4.52
N GLY A 118 24.68 28.71 -3.45
CA GLY A 118 25.08 30.11 -3.31
C GLY A 118 24.25 31.06 -4.19
N TYR A 119 23.21 30.54 -4.84
CA TYR A 119 22.32 31.32 -5.68
C TYR A 119 21.22 31.99 -4.86
N VAL A 120 20.97 33.28 -5.10
CA VAL A 120 19.97 34.04 -4.35
C VAL A 120 18.57 33.50 -4.66
N SER A 121 17.82 33.12 -3.63
CA SER A 121 16.52 32.44 -3.73
C SER A 121 15.44 33.18 -4.55
N GLY A 122 15.63 34.47 -4.85
CA GLY A 122 14.71 35.28 -5.67
C GLY A 122 15.09 35.42 -7.15
N TYR A 123 16.27 34.96 -7.58
CA TYR A 123 16.76 35.25 -8.93
C TYR A 123 16.42 34.14 -9.93
N LYS A 124 15.46 34.41 -10.83
CA LYS A 124 14.89 33.44 -11.78
C LYS A 124 15.75 33.14 -13.02
N HIS A 125 16.93 33.74 -13.13
CA HIS A 125 17.76 33.68 -14.35
C HIS A 125 19.03 32.83 -14.20
N ALA A 126 19.02 31.88 -13.26
CA ALA A 126 20.04 30.83 -13.15
C ALA A 126 20.29 30.17 -14.51
N GLY A 127 21.54 30.08 -14.94
CA GLY A 127 21.92 29.46 -16.22
C GLY A 127 21.58 30.25 -17.49
N SER A 128 21.14 31.52 -17.40
CA SER A 128 20.79 32.32 -18.60
C SER A 128 21.98 33.01 -19.29
N TYR A 129 23.18 32.96 -18.71
CA TYR A 129 24.34 33.68 -19.24
C TYR A 129 24.77 33.15 -20.61
N GLU A 130 24.77 31.82 -20.78
CA GLU A 130 25.16 31.16 -22.04
C GLU A 130 24.21 31.46 -23.20
N LYS A 131 22.94 31.77 -22.93
CA LYS A 131 21.97 32.19 -23.96
C LYS A 131 22.21 33.61 -24.46
N LYS A 132 22.88 34.47 -23.68
CA LYS A 132 23.16 35.86 -24.06
C LYS A 132 24.45 36.02 -24.86
N THR A 133 25.33 35.00 -24.87
CA THR A 133 26.65 35.05 -25.51
C THR A 133 26.68 34.44 -26.91
N GLN A 134 25.59 33.84 -27.40
CA GLN A 134 25.49 33.45 -28.80
C GLN A 134 25.32 34.70 -29.68
N LYS A 135 26.41 35.13 -30.32
CA LYS A 135 26.42 36.20 -31.32
C LYS A 135 25.38 35.88 -32.40
N PRO A 136 24.49 36.83 -32.77
CA PRO A 136 23.58 36.62 -33.89
C PRO A 136 24.37 36.46 -35.20
N PRO A 137 23.87 35.67 -36.16
CA PRO A 137 24.53 35.48 -37.44
C PRO A 137 24.66 36.84 -38.15
N GLN A 138 25.89 37.14 -38.55
CA GLN A 138 26.24 38.35 -39.30
C GLN A 138 25.45 38.34 -40.62
N LYS A 139 24.56 39.32 -40.79
CA LYS A 139 23.77 39.49 -42.01
C LYS A 139 24.72 39.93 -43.13
N PRO A 140 24.77 39.24 -44.30
CA PRO A 140 25.57 39.71 -45.42
C PRO A 140 25.00 41.04 -45.92
N LEU A 141 25.89 41.98 -46.23
CA LEU A 141 25.60 43.21 -46.97
C LEU A 141 25.16 42.88 -48.40
#